data_AF-A0A6L5YTC2-F1
#
_entry.id   AF-A0A6L5YTC2-F1
#
_cell.length_a   1.000
_cell.length_b   1.000
_cell.length_c   1.000
_cell.angle_alpha   90.00
_cell.angle_beta   90.00
_cell.angle_gamma   90.00
#
_symmetry.space_group_name_H-M   'P 1'
#
loop_
_entity.id
_entity.type
_entity.pdbx_description
1 polymer ?
#
loop_
_entity_poly.entity_id
_entity_poly.type
_entity_poly.pdbx_seq_one_letter_code
_entity_poly.pdbx_strand_id
1 'polypeptide(L)'
;MGENSLDYSNNRRWENLYLIIYGVIVAHDVLDATMFNIQWPPKTGLVLYFAIMVYTLAMLCFNNKYSKKELICAGVVLAAFVIAAVVGDNSFLFEVGFLIVGVKNIHFDRILKVFFGVSFVILAAAMICSQTGMIENLVYPSVRGGVRQCFGTIYPTDFAAHVFYMAMAALCVNNRRIHIADIVIVGALGVFVYKACSAFTGTMTLGLAAIGMIVVMIVQRRLEQAKNPVIVVDFKEDAPAEPQQKAWRDAFTGNRFADESPYETSEEVLECTDAPSGWWNGLLRFLTLAPVFFAALFIGMVHLYRPESAFWAKLDQILSIRLSVSAEGIANYAYRFFGQHVEEFGNGRSIETREHYFFIDDSYLRMALIYGIAILIVVLIMMIIIANRAVRYQRCMLYLAMLLIALHCFMEQHMLEMAFNPFILGMFADMNWERKIHQK
;
A
#
# COMPACT_ATOMS: atom_id res chain seq x y z
N MET A 1 32.11 -17.52 -13.45
CA MET A 1 31.10 -17.97 -12.46
C MET A 1 31.24 -17.29 -11.08
N GLY A 2 32.40 -16.72 -10.69
CA GLY A 2 32.58 -16.08 -9.37
C GLY A 2 31.94 -14.69 -9.18
N GLU A 3 32.00 -13.79 -10.17
CA GLU A 3 31.51 -12.40 -10.03
C GLU A 3 29.99 -12.28 -9.82
N ASN A 4 29.17 -13.04 -10.56
CA ASN A 4 27.72 -13.02 -10.40
C ASN A 4 27.27 -13.53 -9.02
N SER A 5 28.02 -14.47 -8.41
CA SER A 5 27.71 -15.01 -7.08
C SER A 5 28.00 -14.00 -5.96
N LEU A 6 29.07 -13.20 -6.12
CA LEU A 6 29.46 -12.16 -5.16
C LEU A 6 28.49 -10.97 -5.19
N ASP A 7 28.09 -10.49 -6.37
CA ASP A 7 27.10 -9.41 -6.50
C ASP A 7 25.73 -9.85 -5.93
N TYR A 8 25.28 -11.07 -6.24
CA TYR A 8 24.04 -11.61 -5.66
C TYR A 8 24.09 -11.66 -4.12
N SER A 9 25.20 -12.12 -3.54
CA SER A 9 25.37 -12.20 -2.08
C SER A 9 25.39 -10.82 -1.41
N ASN A 10 26.01 -9.82 -2.03
CA ASN A 10 26.07 -8.45 -1.52
C ASN A 10 24.70 -7.77 -1.60
N ASN A 11 23.96 -7.94 -2.70
CA ASN A 11 22.59 -7.43 -2.80
C ASN A 11 21.69 -7.99 -1.71
N ARG A 12 21.85 -9.28 -1.40
CA ARG A 12 21.09 -9.92 -0.32
C ARG A 12 21.39 -9.35 1.06
N ARG A 13 22.62 -8.89 1.32
CA ARG A 13 23.01 -8.25 2.58
C ARG A 13 22.35 -6.88 2.75
N TRP A 14 22.41 -6.03 1.72
CA TRP A 14 21.73 -4.73 1.72
C TRP A 14 20.22 -4.89 1.95
N GLU A 15 19.63 -5.85 1.25
CA GLU A 15 18.21 -6.17 1.40
C GLU A 15 17.83 -6.61 2.81
N ASN A 16 18.58 -7.55 3.39
CA ASN A 16 18.31 -7.99 4.76
C ASN A 16 18.48 -6.84 5.76
N LEU A 17 19.51 -5.99 5.60
CA LEU A 17 19.75 -4.85 6.48
C LEU A 17 18.61 -3.82 6.40
N TYR A 18 18.16 -3.47 5.20
CA TYR A 18 17.00 -2.59 5.02
C TYR A 18 15.76 -3.16 5.68
N LEU A 19 15.46 -4.44 5.45
CA LEU A 19 14.27 -5.10 5.99
C LEU A 19 14.30 -5.21 7.51
N ILE A 20 15.48 -5.35 8.13
CA ILE A 20 15.63 -5.30 9.60
C ILE A 20 15.32 -3.90 10.13
N ILE A 21 15.94 -2.86 9.55
CA ILE A 21 15.71 -1.46 9.97
C ILE A 21 14.23 -1.10 9.79
N TYR A 22 13.69 -1.40 8.61
CA TYR A 22 12.27 -1.20 8.29
C TYR A 22 11.35 -1.95 9.25
N GLY A 23 11.66 -3.21 9.57
CA GLY A 23 10.87 -4.02 10.51
C GLY A 23 10.85 -3.43 11.92
N VAL A 24 11.97 -2.87 12.39
CA VAL A 24 12.05 -2.18 13.68
C VAL A 24 11.24 -0.89 13.67
N ILE A 25 11.30 -0.11 12.58
CA ILE A 25 10.49 1.11 12.40
C ILE A 25 9.00 0.77 12.42
N VAL A 26 8.56 -0.20 11.61
CA VAL A 26 7.16 -0.67 11.63
C VAL A 26 6.77 -1.16 13.02
N ALA A 27 7.64 -1.88 13.72
CA ALA A 27 7.33 -2.35 15.07
C ALA A 27 7.11 -1.19 16.04
N HIS A 28 8.01 -0.19 16.01
CA HIS A 28 7.89 1.02 16.81
C HIS A 28 6.57 1.74 16.53
N ASP A 29 6.28 2.03 15.27
CA ASP A 29 5.11 2.82 14.88
C ASP A 29 3.79 2.09 15.12
N VAL A 30 3.74 0.78 14.90
CA VAL A 30 2.54 -0.03 15.22
C VAL A 30 2.35 -0.11 16.73
N LEU A 31 3.42 -0.24 17.54
CA LEU A 31 3.30 -0.19 19.00
C LEU A 31 2.78 1.18 19.46
N ASP A 32 3.22 2.27 18.84
CA ASP A 32 2.73 3.62 19.09
C ASP A 32 1.28 3.84 18.60
N ALA A 33 0.71 2.93 17.81
CA ALA A 33 -0.72 2.90 17.49
C ALA A 33 -1.55 2.03 18.46
N THR A 34 -0.93 1.51 19.53
CA THR A 34 -1.58 0.66 20.55
C THR A 34 -1.62 1.28 21.95
N MET A 35 -2.45 0.66 22.81
CA MET A 35 -2.55 0.98 24.24
C MET A 35 -1.42 0.39 25.08
N PHE A 36 -0.40 -0.25 24.47
CA PHE A 36 0.82 -0.59 25.19
C PHE A 36 1.54 0.69 25.64
N ASN A 37 1.69 0.84 26.96
CA ASN A 37 2.41 1.98 27.55
C ASN A 37 3.92 1.68 27.60
N ILE A 38 4.57 1.76 26.45
CA ILE A 38 6.01 1.54 26.33
C ILE A 38 6.74 2.86 26.57
N GLN A 39 7.52 2.91 27.65
CA GLN A 39 8.41 4.06 27.90
C GLN A 39 9.68 3.91 27.08
N TRP A 40 9.62 4.36 25.83
CA TRP A 40 10.79 4.40 24.97
C TRP A 40 11.88 5.29 25.58
N PRO A 41 13.17 4.91 25.46
CA PRO A 41 14.27 5.81 25.80
C PRO A 41 14.12 7.16 25.10
N PRO A 42 14.54 8.27 25.72
CA PRO A 42 14.50 9.58 25.08
C PRO A 42 15.20 9.52 23.71
N LYS A 43 14.58 10.12 22.70
CA LYS A 43 15.12 10.21 21.32
C LYS A 43 15.16 8.88 20.55
N THR A 44 14.42 7.84 20.97
CA THR A 44 14.34 6.57 20.22
C THR A 44 13.98 6.79 18.75
N GLY A 45 12.96 7.61 18.44
CA GLY A 45 12.61 7.96 17.06
C GLY A 45 13.78 8.57 16.28
N LEU A 46 14.55 9.49 16.89
CA LEU A 46 15.74 10.08 16.24
C LEU A 46 16.82 9.04 15.92
N VAL A 47 16.97 8.02 16.77
CA VAL A 47 17.91 6.90 16.51
C VAL A 47 17.45 6.09 15.30
N LEU A 48 16.15 5.82 15.17
CA LEU A 48 15.58 5.13 14.01
C LEU A 48 15.76 5.96 12.72
N TYR A 49 15.50 7.26 12.80
CA TYR A 49 15.69 8.20 11.69
C TYR A 49 17.16 8.23 11.23
N PHE A 50 18.09 8.27 12.20
CA PHE A 50 19.51 8.23 11.90
C PHE A 50 19.94 6.89 11.29
N ALA A 51 19.41 5.76 11.78
CA ALA A 51 19.73 4.44 11.25
C ALA A 51 19.32 4.30 9.77
N ILE A 52 18.10 4.72 9.40
CA ILE A 52 17.67 4.66 8.01
C ILE A 52 18.41 5.67 7.13
N MET A 53 18.73 6.86 7.65
CA MET A 53 19.56 7.84 6.93
C MET A 53 20.94 7.26 6.61
N VAL A 54 21.64 6.71 7.61
CA VAL A 54 22.97 6.12 7.43
C VAL A 54 22.93 4.96 6.44
N TYR A 55 21.92 4.09 6.54
CA TYR A 55 21.70 3.03 5.57
C TYR A 55 21.56 3.58 4.16
N THR A 56 20.68 4.56 3.95
CA THR A 56 20.37 5.10 2.62
C THR A 56 21.59 5.81 2.03
N LEU A 57 22.33 6.59 2.81
CA LEU A 57 23.58 7.23 2.37
C LEU A 57 24.64 6.18 2.00
N ALA A 58 24.84 5.15 2.83
CA ALA A 58 25.78 4.08 2.54
C ALA A 58 25.39 3.30 1.27
N MET A 59 24.10 2.98 1.11
CA MET A 59 23.58 2.32 -0.09
C MET A 59 23.82 3.17 -1.34
N LEU A 60 23.59 4.48 -1.28
CA LEU A 60 23.85 5.41 -2.39
C LEU A 60 25.34 5.55 -2.72
N CYS A 61 26.24 5.44 -1.74
CA CYS A 61 27.68 5.51 -1.97
C CYS A 61 28.28 4.20 -2.48
N PHE A 62 27.84 3.05 -1.94
CA PHE A 62 28.52 1.77 -2.13
C PHE A 62 27.76 0.76 -3.01
N ASN A 63 26.47 0.97 -3.22
CA ASN A 63 25.61 0.08 -4.00
C ASN A 63 24.77 0.87 -5.02
N ASN A 64 25.36 1.93 -5.60
CA ASN A 64 24.66 2.88 -6.47
C ASN A 64 24.17 2.23 -7.76
N LYS A 65 23.02 1.58 -7.69
CA LYS A 65 22.29 0.99 -8.82
C LYS A 65 21.19 1.92 -9.34
N TYR A 66 21.19 3.19 -8.90
CA TYR A 66 20.30 4.21 -9.42
C TYR A 66 20.84 4.74 -10.77
N SER A 67 19.99 4.79 -11.78
CA SER A 67 20.29 5.56 -12.99
C SER A 67 20.31 7.07 -12.67
N LYS A 68 20.98 7.88 -13.50
CA LYS A 68 21.04 9.34 -13.32
C LYS A 68 19.65 9.99 -13.17
N LYS A 69 18.66 9.52 -13.94
CA LYS A 69 17.28 10.01 -13.87
C LYS A 69 16.60 9.65 -12.55
N GLU A 70 16.79 8.41 -12.10
CA GLU A 70 16.23 7.96 -10.81
C GLU A 70 16.91 8.67 -9.64
N LEU A 71 18.21 8.97 -9.73
CA LEU A 71 18.93 9.70 -8.68
C LEU A 71 18.42 11.15 -8.55
N ILE A 72 18.16 11.84 -9.67
CA ILE A 72 17.53 13.17 -9.65
C ILE A 72 16.14 13.08 -9.02
N CYS A 73 15.34 12.09 -9.42
CA CYS A 73 14.01 11.88 -8.85
C CYS A 73 14.06 11.59 -7.35
N ALA A 74 14.95 10.71 -6.90
CA ALA A 74 15.17 10.40 -5.49
C ALA A 74 15.63 11.64 -4.71
N GLY A 75 16.51 12.46 -5.27
CA GLY A 75 16.95 13.72 -4.67
C GLY A 75 15.81 14.72 -4.51
N VAL A 76 14.92 14.86 -5.49
CA VAL A 76 13.74 15.74 -5.40
C VAL A 76 12.76 15.24 -4.33
N VAL A 77 12.47 13.94 -4.30
CA VAL A 77 11.61 13.34 -3.27
C VAL A 77 12.22 13.57 -1.89
N LEU A 78 13.49 13.20 -1.69
CA LEU A 78 14.15 13.34 -0.40
C LEU A 78 14.20 14.81 0.06
N ALA A 79 14.52 15.74 -0.84
CA ALA A 79 14.53 17.16 -0.54
C ALA A 79 13.15 17.66 -0.11
N ALA A 80 12.07 17.27 -0.80
CA ALA A 80 10.72 17.67 -0.43
C ALA A 80 10.36 17.20 0.99
N PHE A 81 10.61 15.92 1.30
CA PHE A 81 10.35 15.33 2.63
C PHE A 81 11.20 15.95 3.73
N VAL A 82 12.51 16.15 3.50
CA VAL A 82 13.41 16.74 4.50
C VAL A 82 13.08 18.22 4.75
N ILE A 83 12.81 19.01 3.71
CA ILE A 83 12.45 20.42 3.87
C ILE A 83 11.11 20.54 4.63
N ALA A 84 10.11 19.74 4.26
CA ALA A 84 8.82 19.73 4.97
C ALA A 84 8.96 19.27 6.44
N ALA A 85 9.81 18.29 6.72
CA ALA A 85 10.08 17.83 8.08
C ALA A 85 10.65 18.97 8.95
N VAL A 86 11.60 19.73 8.42
CA VAL A 86 12.27 20.83 9.14
C VAL A 86 11.38 22.06 9.26
N VAL A 87 10.68 22.45 8.19
CA VAL A 87 9.85 23.67 8.17
C VAL A 87 8.56 23.49 8.96
N GLY A 88 7.93 22.32 8.88
CA GLY A 88 6.64 22.04 9.53
C GLY A 88 6.74 21.41 10.92
N ASP A 89 7.95 21.18 11.44
CA ASP A 89 8.19 20.42 12.68
C ASP A 89 7.61 18.98 12.67
N ASN A 90 7.53 18.38 11.47
CA ASN A 90 6.98 17.05 11.23
C ASN A 90 8.12 16.04 11.04
N SER A 91 8.86 15.76 12.12
CA SER A 91 10.12 15.00 12.05
C SER A 91 9.99 13.59 11.45
N PHE A 92 8.84 12.92 11.55
CA PHE A 92 8.61 11.61 10.94
C PHE A 92 8.71 11.63 9.40
N LEU A 93 8.44 12.75 8.73
CA LEU A 93 8.59 12.88 7.28
C LEU A 93 10.04 12.63 6.83
N PHE A 94 11.01 12.93 7.70
CA PHE A 94 12.41 12.62 7.46
C PHE A 94 12.60 11.11 7.28
N GLU A 95 12.07 10.31 8.21
CA GLU A 95 12.15 8.84 8.16
C GLU A 95 11.50 8.29 6.90
N VAL A 96 10.29 8.76 6.58
CA VAL A 96 9.54 8.35 5.40
C VAL A 96 10.33 8.63 4.11
N GLY A 97 10.92 9.82 3.98
CA GLY A 97 11.74 10.20 2.84
C GLY A 97 12.95 9.27 2.64
N PHE A 98 13.66 8.95 3.72
CA PHE A 98 14.80 8.04 3.68
C PHE A 98 14.41 6.58 3.45
N LEU A 99 13.26 6.13 3.95
CA LEU A 99 12.72 4.80 3.66
C LEU A 99 12.38 4.66 2.17
N ILE A 100 11.71 5.66 1.57
CA ILE A 100 11.34 5.66 0.15
C ILE A 100 12.58 5.59 -0.73
N VAL A 101 13.62 6.39 -0.46
CA VAL A 101 14.85 6.40 -1.27
C VAL A 101 15.75 5.19 -0.96
N GLY A 102 15.75 4.68 0.27
CA GLY A 102 16.57 3.54 0.68
C GLY A 102 16.13 2.19 0.09
N VAL A 103 14.90 2.10 -0.40
CA VAL A 103 14.26 0.82 -0.80
C VAL A 103 14.70 0.26 -2.16
N LYS A 104 15.62 0.91 -2.86
CA LYS A 104 16.03 0.48 -4.21
C LYS A 104 16.51 -0.96 -4.24
N ASN A 105 16.00 -1.72 -5.21
CA ASN A 105 16.30 -3.14 -5.41
C ASN A 105 15.91 -4.07 -4.25
N ILE A 106 15.10 -3.59 -3.30
CA ILE A 106 14.48 -4.44 -2.30
C ILE A 106 13.22 -5.02 -2.91
N HIS A 107 13.04 -6.34 -2.86
CA HIS A 107 11.85 -6.98 -3.41
C HIS A 107 10.60 -6.52 -2.65
N PHE A 108 9.65 -5.95 -3.38
CA PHE A 108 8.43 -5.37 -2.81
C PHE A 108 7.63 -6.41 -1.99
N ASP A 109 7.61 -7.67 -2.42
CA ASP A 109 6.95 -8.76 -1.69
C ASP A 109 7.56 -9.02 -0.31
N ARG A 110 8.85 -8.74 -0.11
CA ARG A 110 9.50 -8.93 1.19
C ARG A 110 9.20 -7.78 2.14
N ILE A 111 9.07 -6.56 1.62
CA ILE A 111 8.59 -5.39 2.37
C ILE A 111 7.19 -5.67 2.91
N LEU A 112 6.28 -6.12 2.03
CA LEU A 112 4.91 -6.47 2.42
C LEU A 112 4.86 -7.60 3.45
N LYS A 113 5.74 -8.62 3.34
CA LYS A 113 5.84 -9.71 4.33
C LYS A 113 6.32 -9.22 5.70
N VAL A 114 7.34 -8.36 5.74
CA VAL A 114 7.85 -7.78 6.99
C VAL A 114 6.76 -6.94 7.64
N PHE A 115 6.13 -6.03 6.89
CA PHE A 115 5.01 -5.24 7.37
C PHE A 115 3.89 -6.13 7.94
N PHE A 116 3.39 -7.09 7.15
CA PHE A 116 2.30 -7.97 7.57
C PHE A 116 2.68 -8.78 8.83
N GLY A 117 3.87 -9.38 8.86
CA GLY A 117 4.31 -10.22 9.97
C GLY A 117 4.47 -9.43 11.28
N VAL A 118 5.14 -8.28 11.22
CA VAL A 118 5.33 -7.41 12.38
C VAL A 118 4.00 -6.86 12.88
N SER A 119 3.19 -6.27 11.99
CA SER A 119 1.89 -5.70 12.35
C SER A 119 0.92 -6.75 12.87
N PHE A 120 0.91 -7.96 12.31
CA PHE A 120 0.06 -9.05 12.78
C PHE A 120 0.40 -9.48 14.20
N VAL A 121 1.69 -9.67 14.51
CA VAL A 121 2.12 -10.09 15.85
C VAL A 121 1.75 -9.04 16.88
N ILE A 122 2.04 -7.76 16.61
CA ILE A 122 1.74 -6.68 17.55
C ILE A 122 0.23 -6.50 17.71
N LEU A 123 -0.54 -6.46 16.63
CA LEU A 123 -1.99 -6.27 16.69
C LEU A 123 -2.70 -7.44 17.38
N ALA A 124 -2.27 -8.68 17.11
CA ALA A 124 -2.81 -9.85 17.79
C ALA A 124 -2.48 -9.83 19.29
N ALA A 125 -1.24 -9.46 19.66
CA ALA A 125 -0.86 -9.29 21.06
C ALA A 125 -1.67 -8.18 21.74
N ALA A 126 -1.83 -7.02 21.11
CA ALA A 126 -2.64 -5.92 21.62
C ALA A 126 -4.10 -6.34 21.82
N MET A 127 -4.68 -7.05 20.84
CA MET A 127 -6.04 -7.57 20.93
C MET A 127 -6.17 -8.56 22.10
N ILE A 128 -5.29 -9.55 22.23
CA ILE A 128 -5.33 -10.53 23.32
C ILE A 128 -5.15 -9.86 24.68
N CYS A 129 -4.14 -8.99 24.82
CA CYS A 129 -3.89 -8.24 26.07
C CYS A 129 -5.08 -7.35 26.44
N SER A 130 -5.73 -6.71 25.47
CA SER A 130 -6.89 -5.85 25.71
C SER A 130 -8.12 -6.65 26.16
N GLN A 131 -8.36 -7.82 25.56
CA GLN A 131 -9.51 -8.68 25.91
C GLN A 131 -9.31 -9.44 27.21
N THR A 132 -8.06 -9.65 27.64
CA THR A 132 -7.71 -10.26 28.94
C THR A 132 -7.57 -9.24 30.07
N GLY A 133 -7.66 -7.94 29.76
CA GLY A 133 -7.53 -6.85 30.74
C GLY A 133 -6.08 -6.50 31.13
N MET A 134 -5.08 -7.00 30.40
CA MET A 134 -3.67 -6.64 30.61
C MET A 134 -3.33 -5.23 30.10
N ILE A 135 -4.00 -4.79 29.04
CA ILE A 135 -4.00 -3.39 28.60
C ILE A 135 -5.44 -2.90 28.46
N GLU A 136 -5.63 -1.59 28.44
CA GLU A 136 -6.95 -1.01 28.31
C GLU A 136 -7.53 -1.26 26.90
N ASN A 137 -8.83 -1.59 26.88
CA ASN A 137 -9.61 -1.65 25.65
C ASN A 137 -10.55 -0.44 25.61
N LEU A 138 -10.18 0.59 24.85
CA LEU A 138 -11.00 1.78 24.72
C LEU A 138 -12.32 1.46 24.02
N VAL A 139 -13.41 2.05 24.53
CA VAL A 139 -14.77 1.84 24.03
C VAL A 139 -15.47 3.18 23.87
N TYR A 140 -15.89 3.48 22.64
CA TYR A 140 -16.58 4.73 22.32
C TYR A 140 -18.06 4.49 21.99
N PRO A 141 -18.97 5.45 22.25
CA PRO A 141 -20.34 5.36 21.81
C PRO A 141 -20.43 5.39 20.28
N SER A 142 -21.31 4.56 19.71
CA SER A 142 -21.59 4.56 18.27
C SER A 142 -22.78 5.45 17.94
N VAL A 143 -22.65 6.27 16.89
CA VAL A 143 -23.76 7.08 16.33
C VAL A 143 -24.92 6.20 15.82
N ARG A 144 -24.65 4.92 15.54
CA ARG A 144 -25.64 3.93 15.07
C ARG A 144 -26.27 3.11 16.19
N GLY A 145 -25.98 3.44 17.46
CA GLY A 145 -26.33 2.62 18.62
C GLY A 145 -25.28 1.53 18.89
N GLY A 146 -25.13 1.18 20.17
CA GLY A 146 -24.08 0.27 20.64
C GLY A 146 -22.73 0.96 20.84
N VAL A 147 -21.66 0.17 20.80
CA VAL A 147 -20.30 0.59 21.15
C VAL A 147 -19.30 0.33 20.01
N ARG A 148 -18.20 1.09 20.03
CA ARG A 148 -17.07 0.98 19.10
C ARG A 148 -15.84 0.53 19.89
N GLN A 149 -15.41 -0.70 19.64
CA GLN A 149 -14.27 -1.32 20.30
C GLN A 149 -12.96 -0.96 19.58
N CYS A 150 -11.88 -0.78 20.34
CA CYS A 150 -10.54 -0.53 19.80
C CYS A 150 -9.66 -1.79 19.76
N PHE A 151 -9.96 -2.82 20.54
CA PHE A 151 -9.19 -4.07 20.56
C PHE A 151 -7.69 -3.86 20.82
N GLY A 152 -7.36 -2.93 21.71
CA GLY A 152 -6.00 -2.59 22.10
C GLY A 152 -5.29 -1.57 21.21
N THR A 153 -5.90 -1.08 20.13
CA THR A 153 -5.42 0.14 19.45
C THR A 153 -5.88 1.40 20.17
N ILE A 154 -5.31 2.54 19.80
CA ILE A 154 -5.63 3.83 20.43
C ILE A 154 -6.96 4.44 19.99
N TYR A 155 -7.56 3.92 18.92
CA TYR A 155 -8.84 4.39 18.39
C TYR A 155 -9.54 3.32 17.50
N PRO A 156 -10.88 3.33 17.35
CA PRO A 156 -11.58 2.28 16.60
C PRO A 156 -11.33 2.29 15.08
N THR A 157 -11.09 3.46 14.48
CA THR A 157 -10.76 3.55 13.04
C THR A 157 -9.34 3.08 12.78
N ASP A 158 -8.39 3.32 13.69
CA ASP A 158 -7.02 2.80 13.60
C ASP A 158 -7.00 1.27 13.55
N PHE A 159 -7.78 0.59 14.42
CA PHE A 159 -7.92 -0.86 14.35
C PHE A 159 -8.42 -1.31 12.97
N ALA A 160 -9.45 -0.63 12.45
CA ALA A 160 -10.01 -0.93 11.14
C ALA A 160 -9.01 -0.69 10.00
N ALA A 161 -8.20 0.37 10.10
CA ALA A 161 -7.15 0.69 9.14
C ALA A 161 -6.04 -0.36 9.15
N HIS A 162 -5.56 -0.80 10.32
CA HIS A 162 -4.60 -1.90 10.42
C HIS A 162 -5.13 -3.17 9.74
N VAL A 163 -6.39 -3.56 10.02
CA VAL A 163 -7.02 -4.71 9.37
C VAL A 163 -7.05 -4.55 7.84
N PHE A 164 -7.42 -3.38 7.34
CA PHE A 164 -7.45 -3.09 5.91
C PHE A 164 -6.06 -3.20 5.26
N TYR A 165 -5.07 -2.47 5.78
CA TYR A 165 -3.73 -2.44 5.19
C TYR A 165 -3.02 -3.78 5.28
N MET A 166 -3.17 -4.51 6.39
CA MET A 166 -2.64 -5.87 6.53
C MET A 166 -3.30 -6.84 5.54
N ALA A 167 -4.62 -6.75 5.34
CA ALA A 167 -5.31 -7.56 4.34
C ALA A 167 -4.78 -7.25 2.93
N MET A 168 -4.62 -5.97 2.57
CA MET A 168 -4.07 -5.58 1.27
C MET A 168 -2.62 -6.08 1.10
N ALA A 169 -1.78 -5.93 2.13
CA ALA A 169 -0.40 -6.40 2.10
C ALA A 169 -0.33 -7.91 1.85
N ALA A 170 -1.09 -8.70 2.62
CA ALA A 170 -1.14 -10.17 2.49
C ALA A 170 -1.60 -10.64 1.10
N LEU A 171 -2.58 -9.95 0.50
CA LEU A 171 -3.12 -10.30 -0.82
C LEU A 171 -2.18 -9.91 -1.96
N CYS A 172 -1.38 -8.86 -1.79
CA CYS A 172 -0.44 -8.39 -2.81
C CYS A 172 0.85 -9.22 -2.88
N VAL A 173 1.15 -10.01 -1.84
CA VAL A 173 2.38 -10.81 -1.75
C VAL A 173 2.46 -11.86 -2.87
N ASN A 174 3.60 -11.89 -3.56
CA ASN A 174 3.98 -12.81 -4.63
C ASN A 174 3.04 -12.79 -5.86
N ASN A 175 2.11 -11.83 -5.96
CA ASN A 175 1.09 -11.77 -7.01
C ASN A 175 0.37 -13.11 -7.26
N ARG A 176 0.05 -13.83 -6.18
CA ARG A 176 -0.61 -15.13 -6.24
C ARG A 176 -2.02 -15.03 -6.83
N ARG A 177 -2.56 -16.16 -7.26
CA ARG A 177 -3.97 -16.24 -7.69
C ARG A 177 -4.88 -15.92 -6.51
N ILE A 178 -5.90 -15.12 -6.80
CA ILE A 178 -6.98 -14.84 -5.86
C ILE A 178 -8.00 -15.98 -5.91
N HIS A 179 -8.31 -16.54 -4.75
CA HIS A 179 -9.29 -17.61 -4.57
C HIS A 179 -10.55 -17.08 -3.90
N ILE A 180 -11.65 -17.83 -4.02
CA ILE A 180 -12.93 -17.48 -3.37
C ILE A 180 -12.76 -17.37 -1.84
N ALA A 181 -11.91 -18.20 -1.24
CA ALA A 181 -11.60 -18.13 0.18
C ALA A 181 -11.06 -16.74 0.59
N ASP A 182 -10.20 -16.13 -0.24
CA ASP A 182 -9.67 -14.79 0.03
C ASP A 182 -10.79 -13.74 0.07
N ILE A 183 -11.72 -13.83 -0.88
CA ILE A 183 -12.89 -12.92 -0.98
C ILE A 183 -13.78 -13.07 0.24
N VAL A 184 -14.05 -14.31 0.66
CA VAL A 184 -14.86 -14.61 1.84
C VAL A 184 -14.19 -14.09 3.11
N ILE A 185 -12.87 -14.29 3.27
CA ILE A 185 -12.11 -13.80 4.41
C ILE A 185 -12.15 -12.27 4.48
N VAL A 186 -11.87 -11.58 3.37
CA VAL A 186 -11.92 -10.10 3.32
C VAL A 186 -13.32 -9.57 3.59
N GLY A 187 -14.36 -10.21 3.04
CA GLY A 187 -15.74 -9.87 3.33
C GLY A 187 -16.10 -10.07 4.81
N ALA A 188 -15.65 -11.18 5.42
CA ALA A 188 -15.85 -11.44 6.84
C ALA A 188 -15.13 -10.41 7.73
N LEU A 189 -13.90 -10.02 7.37
CA LEU A 189 -13.17 -8.93 8.05
C LEU A 189 -13.94 -7.61 7.95
N GLY A 190 -14.51 -7.28 6.77
CA GLY A 190 -15.36 -6.10 6.60
C GLY A 190 -16.60 -6.12 7.50
N VAL A 191 -17.28 -7.26 7.60
CA VAL A 191 -18.44 -7.43 8.50
C VAL A 191 -18.02 -7.33 9.97
N PHE A 192 -16.87 -7.89 10.34
CA PHE A 192 -16.33 -7.80 11.70
C PHE A 192 -16.04 -6.34 12.07
N VAL A 193 -15.29 -5.62 11.25
CA VAL A 193 -14.97 -4.19 11.44
C VAL A 193 -16.23 -3.35 11.54
N TYR A 194 -17.23 -3.62 10.70
CA TYR A 194 -18.52 -2.92 10.75
C TYR A 194 -19.24 -3.10 12.08
N LYS A 195 -19.34 -4.35 12.56
CA LYS A 195 -20.06 -4.68 13.80
C LYS A 195 -19.32 -4.23 15.05
N ALA A 196 -18.00 -4.40 15.07
CA ALA A 196 -17.21 -4.26 16.28
C ALA A 196 -16.64 -2.84 16.47
N CYS A 197 -16.12 -2.24 15.40
CA CYS A 197 -15.49 -0.91 15.46
C CYS A 197 -16.44 0.21 15.00
N SER A 198 -17.53 -0.16 14.31
CA SER A 198 -18.41 0.77 13.59
C SER A 198 -17.63 1.75 12.69
N ALA A 199 -16.49 1.32 12.14
CA ALA A 199 -15.63 2.15 11.31
C ALA A 199 -16.12 2.15 9.86
N PHE A 200 -16.64 3.30 9.40
CA PHE A 200 -17.24 3.41 8.06
C PHE A 200 -16.20 3.18 6.95
N THR A 201 -15.06 3.87 6.96
CA THR A 201 -14.05 3.79 5.90
C THR A 201 -13.47 2.39 5.75
N GLY A 202 -13.02 1.80 6.87
CA GLY A 202 -12.48 0.43 6.88
C GLY A 202 -13.48 -0.60 6.38
N THR A 203 -14.75 -0.50 6.82
CA THR A 203 -15.83 -1.39 6.31
C THR A 203 -16.02 -1.24 4.80
N MET A 204 -16.15 0.00 4.33
CA MET A 204 -16.42 0.30 2.93
C MET A 204 -15.28 -0.20 2.03
N THR A 205 -14.04 0.10 2.40
CA THR A 205 -12.86 -0.29 1.62
C THR A 205 -12.62 -1.79 1.62
N LEU A 206 -12.87 -2.50 2.73
CA LEU A 206 -12.85 -3.98 2.76
C LEU A 206 -13.97 -4.59 1.89
N GLY A 207 -15.18 -4.03 1.93
CA GLY A 207 -16.29 -4.47 1.07
C GLY A 207 -15.99 -4.29 -0.42
N LEU A 208 -15.48 -3.11 -0.79
CA LEU A 208 -15.03 -2.82 -2.15
C LEU A 208 -13.83 -3.68 -2.57
N ALA A 209 -12.94 -4.02 -1.65
CA ALA A 209 -11.87 -4.98 -1.90
C ALA A 209 -12.42 -6.36 -2.28
N ALA A 210 -13.36 -6.89 -1.49
CA ALA A 210 -13.99 -8.18 -1.78
C ALA A 210 -14.65 -8.21 -3.17
N ILE A 211 -15.36 -7.13 -3.55
CA ILE A 211 -15.97 -6.98 -4.88
C ILE A 211 -14.89 -6.88 -5.96
N GLY A 212 -13.89 -6.01 -5.78
CA GLY A 212 -12.80 -5.81 -6.74
C GLY A 212 -11.97 -7.08 -6.95
N MET A 213 -11.82 -7.92 -5.93
CA MET A 213 -11.14 -9.20 -6.01
C MET A 213 -11.84 -10.19 -6.95
N ILE A 214 -13.16 -10.10 -7.14
CA ILE A 214 -13.88 -10.87 -8.16
C ILE A 214 -13.38 -10.49 -9.55
N VAL A 215 -13.23 -9.18 -9.81
CA VAL A 215 -12.69 -8.66 -11.07
C VAL A 215 -11.24 -9.11 -11.25
N VAL A 216 -10.40 -8.99 -10.22
CA VAL A 216 -9.00 -9.46 -10.24
C VAL A 216 -8.94 -10.96 -10.55
N MET A 217 -9.77 -11.77 -9.91
CA MET A 217 -9.84 -13.21 -10.16
C MET A 217 -10.22 -13.52 -11.61
N ILE A 218 -11.19 -12.81 -12.19
CA ILE A 218 -11.58 -12.97 -13.60
C ILE A 218 -10.44 -12.56 -14.53
N VAL A 219 -9.80 -11.42 -14.26
CA VAL A 219 -8.67 -10.91 -15.07
C VAL A 219 -7.49 -11.86 -15.01
N GLN A 220 -7.09 -12.33 -13.83
CA GLN A 220 -6.01 -13.30 -13.67
C GLN A 220 -6.28 -14.59 -14.46
N ARG A 221 -7.51 -15.11 -14.42
CA ARG A 221 -7.90 -16.29 -15.22
C ARG A 221 -7.80 -16.03 -16.73
N ARG A 222 -8.25 -14.87 -17.21
CA ARG A 222 -8.15 -14.51 -18.63
C ARG A 222 -6.71 -14.35 -19.10
N LEU A 223 -5.87 -13.69 -18.30
CA LEU A 223 -4.45 -13.53 -18.59
C LEU A 223 -3.73 -14.89 -18.67
N GLU A 224 -4.18 -15.88 -17.91
CA GLU A 224 -3.62 -17.24 -17.96
C GLU A 224 -4.10 -18.03 -19.18
N GLN A 225 -5.38 -17.92 -19.54
CA GLN A 225 -5.93 -18.54 -20.76
C GLN A 225 -5.32 -17.95 -22.03
N ALA A 226 -4.99 -16.65 -22.03
CA ALA A 226 -4.32 -15.99 -23.15
C ALA A 226 -2.88 -16.48 -23.35
N LYS A 227 -2.23 -17.00 -22.30
CA LYS A 227 -0.86 -17.55 -22.33
C LYS A 227 -0.84 -19.04 -22.72
N ASN A 228 -1.75 -19.49 -23.59
CA ASN A 228 -1.88 -20.89 -23.97
C ASN A 228 -0.49 -21.52 -24.24
N PRO A 229 -0.12 -22.63 -23.58
CA PRO A 229 1.20 -23.21 -23.77
C PRO A 229 1.30 -23.73 -25.20
N VAL A 230 2.32 -23.31 -25.94
CA VAL A 230 2.73 -24.02 -27.14
C VAL A 230 3.19 -25.39 -26.66
N ILE A 231 2.38 -26.42 -26.87
CA ILE A 231 2.78 -27.80 -26.60
C ILE A 231 3.74 -28.19 -27.72
N VAL A 232 5.04 -28.05 -27.46
CA VAL A 232 6.08 -28.58 -28.34
C VAL A 232 6.17 -30.07 -28.06
N VAL A 233 5.62 -30.89 -28.95
CA VAL A 233 5.79 -32.35 -28.91
C VAL A 233 7.14 -32.67 -29.52
N ASP A 234 8.14 -32.92 -28.68
CA ASP A 234 9.46 -33.38 -29.11
C ASP A 234 9.39 -34.89 -29.42
N PHE A 235 9.47 -35.25 -30.70
CA PHE A 235 9.59 -36.64 -31.11
C PHE A 235 11.07 -37.02 -31.06
N LYS A 236 11.48 -37.77 -30.03
CA LYS A 236 12.83 -38.39 -30.00
C LYS A 236 13.01 -39.36 -31.18
N GLU A 237 14.27 -39.75 -31.42
CA GLU A 237 14.80 -40.52 -32.57
C GLU A 237 14.00 -41.75 -33.05
N ASP A 238 13.04 -42.25 -32.27
CA ASP A 238 12.07 -43.29 -32.65
C ASP A 238 10.71 -42.70 -33.12
N ALA A 239 10.76 -41.61 -33.89
CA ALA A 239 9.55 -40.91 -34.33
C ALA A 239 8.71 -41.80 -35.28
N PRO A 240 7.39 -41.95 -35.06
CA PRO A 240 6.53 -42.75 -35.94
C PRO A 240 6.53 -42.17 -37.36
N ALA A 241 6.23 -42.98 -38.39
CA ALA A 241 6.27 -42.55 -39.79
C ALA A 241 5.42 -41.28 -40.03
N GLU A 242 5.87 -40.42 -40.96
CA GLU A 242 5.25 -39.13 -41.33
C GLU A 242 3.71 -39.10 -41.37
N PRO A 243 3.01 -40.12 -41.92
CA PRO A 243 1.55 -40.15 -41.96
C PRO A 243 0.90 -40.18 -40.57
N GLN A 244 1.55 -40.83 -39.61
CA GLN A 244 1.05 -40.99 -38.23
C GLN A 244 1.31 -39.71 -37.41
N GLN A 245 2.45 -39.05 -37.64
CA GLN A 245 2.72 -37.72 -37.08
C GLN A 245 1.71 -36.69 -37.60
N LYS A 246 1.38 -36.73 -38.89
CA LYS A 246 0.35 -35.87 -39.49
C LYS A 246 -1.03 -36.14 -38.89
N ALA A 247 -1.41 -37.41 -38.72
CA ALA A 247 -2.67 -37.78 -38.08
C ALA A 247 -2.74 -37.32 -36.61
N TRP A 248 -1.64 -37.35 -35.86
CA TRP A 248 -1.58 -36.83 -34.49
C TRP A 248 -1.64 -35.30 -34.48
N ARG A 249 -0.90 -34.63 -35.37
CA ARG A 249 -1.02 -33.18 -35.56
C ARG A 249 -2.49 -32.81 -35.82
N ASP A 250 -3.13 -33.45 -36.79
CA ASP A 250 -4.52 -33.18 -37.18
C ASP A 250 -5.54 -33.52 -36.07
N ALA A 251 -5.28 -34.56 -35.26
CA ALA A 251 -6.14 -34.94 -34.13
C ALA A 251 -6.00 -34.03 -32.90
N PHE A 252 -4.84 -33.37 -32.72
CA PHE A 252 -4.59 -32.44 -31.61
C PHE A 252 -4.71 -30.96 -32.02
N THR A 253 -4.78 -30.64 -33.31
CA THR A 253 -4.99 -29.28 -33.83
C THR A 253 -6.46 -28.88 -33.81
N GLY A 254 -7.00 -28.71 -32.61
CA GLY A 254 -8.22 -27.93 -32.40
C GLY A 254 -8.00 -26.41 -32.41
N ASN A 255 -6.75 -25.92 -32.34
CA ASN A 255 -6.43 -24.49 -32.48
C ASN A 255 -4.94 -24.26 -32.82
N ARG A 256 -4.71 -23.67 -34.00
CA ARG A 256 -3.56 -22.89 -34.51
C ARG A 256 -2.19 -23.11 -33.87
N PHE A 257 -1.29 -23.74 -34.62
CA PHE A 257 0.14 -23.41 -34.59
C PHE A 257 0.42 -22.41 -35.72
N ALA A 258 1.11 -21.32 -35.41
CA ALA A 258 1.68 -20.43 -36.41
C ALA A 258 3.03 -21.02 -36.86
N ASP A 259 3.26 -21.04 -38.17
CA ASP A 259 4.47 -21.58 -38.78
C ASP A 259 5.75 -20.85 -38.33
N GLU A 260 6.80 -21.66 -38.18
CA GLU A 260 8.24 -21.35 -38.20
C GLU A 260 8.82 -20.43 -37.11
N SER A 261 9.43 -21.05 -36.08
CA SER A 261 10.56 -20.49 -35.32
C SER A 261 11.50 -21.62 -34.86
N PRO A 262 12.84 -21.44 -34.87
CA PRO A 262 13.79 -22.50 -34.51
C PRO A 262 13.74 -22.82 -33.01
N TYR A 263 13.97 -24.09 -32.69
CA TYR A 263 14.03 -24.63 -31.33
C TYR A 263 15.23 -24.07 -30.55
N GLU A 264 14.99 -23.23 -29.55
CA GLU A 264 15.93 -22.97 -28.45
C GLU A 264 15.37 -23.58 -27.16
N THR A 265 16.08 -24.58 -26.63
CA THR A 265 15.89 -25.10 -25.28
C THR A 265 16.49 -24.11 -24.29
N SER A 266 15.68 -23.14 -23.86
CA SER A 266 15.95 -22.37 -22.66
C SER A 266 14.80 -22.59 -21.67
N GLU A 267 15.10 -22.65 -20.39
CA GLU A 267 14.09 -22.43 -19.35
C GLU A 267 13.48 -21.06 -19.62
N GLU A 268 12.40 -21.00 -20.41
CA GLU A 268 11.73 -19.75 -20.73
C GLU A 268 11.14 -19.20 -19.44
N VAL A 269 11.92 -18.31 -18.82
CA VAL A 269 11.46 -17.32 -17.87
C VAL A 269 10.30 -16.62 -18.56
N LEU A 270 9.08 -16.92 -18.09
CA LEU A 270 7.84 -16.29 -18.53
C LEU A 270 7.84 -14.82 -18.08
N GLU A 271 8.70 -14.01 -18.71
CA GLU A 271 8.71 -12.56 -18.60
C GLU A 271 7.43 -12.05 -19.25
N CYS A 272 6.42 -11.81 -18.43
CA CYS A 272 5.16 -11.28 -18.91
C CYS A 272 5.27 -9.76 -19.11
N THR A 273 5.98 -9.36 -20.17
CA THR A 273 6.36 -7.96 -20.41
C THR A 273 5.32 -7.15 -21.19
N ASP A 274 4.35 -7.79 -21.82
CA ASP A 274 3.36 -7.05 -22.59
C ASP A 274 2.25 -6.55 -21.67
N ALA A 275 2.33 -5.26 -21.34
CA ALA A 275 1.25 -4.52 -20.71
C ALA A 275 -0.04 -4.69 -21.55
N PRO A 276 -1.24 -4.64 -20.93
CA PRO A 276 -2.49 -4.76 -21.68
C PRO A 276 -2.48 -3.82 -22.90
N SER A 277 -2.95 -4.28 -24.06
CA SER A 277 -3.03 -3.46 -25.28
C SER A 277 -4.46 -2.97 -25.54
N GLY A 278 -4.62 -1.92 -26.35
CA GLY A 278 -5.93 -1.35 -26.69
C GLY A 278 -6.54 -0.43 -25.62
N TRP A 279 -7.83 -0.13 -25.76
CA TRP A 279 -8.54 0.87 -24.95
C TRP A 279 -8.57 0.55 -23.44
N TRP A 280 -8.50 -0.74 -23.09
CA TRP A 280 -8.42 -1.20 -21.70
C TRP A 280 -7.18 -0.69 -20.97
N ASN A 281 -6.04 -0.62 -21.64
CA ASN A 281 -4.82 -0.03 -21.05
C ASN A 281 -4.99 1.47 -20.79
N GLY A 282 -5.66 2.16 -21.72
CA GLY A 282 -6.03 3.57 -21.55
C GLY A 282 -6.90 3.78 -20.32
N LEU A 283 -7.92 2.94 -20.13
CA LEU A 283 -8.77 2.97 -18.94
C LEU A 283 -7.98 2.68 -17.65
N LEU A 284 -7.15 1.64 -17.63
CA LEU A 284 -6.35 1.29 -16.45
C LEU A 284 -5.39 2.43 -16.06
N ARG A 285 -4.76 3.05 -17.05
CA ARG A 285 -3.88 4.22 -16.85
C ARG A 285 -4.66 5.44 -16.38
N PHE A 286 -5.84 5.70 -16.94
CA PHE A 286 -6.71 6.79 -16.49
C PHE A 286 -7.09 6.63 -15.01
N LEU A 287 -7.49 5.43 -14.62
CA LEU A 287 -7.85 5.12 -13.22
C LEU A 287 -6.66 5.28 -12.26
N THR A 288 -5.40 5.25 -12.71
CA THR A 288 -4.26 5.60 -11.84
C THR A 288 -4.29 7.03 -11.31
N LEU A 289 -5.09 7.92 -11.93
CA LEU A 289 -5.33 9.29 -11.45
C LEU A 289 -6.32 9.37 -10.28
N ALA A 290 -6.82 8.24 -9.77
CA ALA A 290 -7.72 8.20 -8.62
C ALA A 290 -7.24 9.02 -7.40
N PRO A 291 -5.96 9.00 -6.98
CA PRO A 291 -5.48 9.83 -5.89
C PRO A 291 -5.66 11.33 -6.15
N VAL A 292 -5.41 11.79 -7.38
CA VAL A 292 -5.58 13.20 -7.78
C VAL A 292 -7.06 13.57 -7.78
N PHE A 293 -7.91 12.69 -8.30
CA PHE A 293 -9.35 12.87 -8.27
C PHE A 293 -9.88 13.03 -6.84
N PHE A 294 -9.51 12.11 -5.93
CA PHE A 294 -9.96 12.17 -4.53
C PHE A 294 -9.40 13.40 -3.80
N ALA A 295 -8.14 13.76 -4.03
CA ALA A 295 -7.55 14.97 -3.47
C ALA A 295 -8.31 16.24 -3.92
N ALA A 296 -8.52 16.38 -5.24
CA ALA A 296 -9.23 17.53 -5.80
C ALA A 296 -10.69 17.57 -5.34
N LEU A 297 -11.35 16.41 -5.26
CA LEU A 297 -12.72 16.29 -4.78
C LEU A 297 -12.83 16.72 -3.32
N PHE A 298 -11.99 16.18 -2.42
CA PHE A 298 -12.08 16.49 -0.99
C PHE A 298 -11.75 17.96 -0.73
N ILE A 299 -10.61 18.44 -1.22
CA ILE A 299 -10.20 19.84 -1.05
C ILE A 299 -11.26 20.77 -1.65
N GLY A 300 -11.78 20.47 -2.84
CA GLY A 300 -12.86 21.23 -3.46
C GLY A 300 -14.13 21.28 -2.61
N MET A 301 -14.55 20.15 -2.03
CA MET A 301 -15.69 20.11 -1.11
C MET A 301 -15.48 20.97 0.13
N VAL A 302 -14.27 20.98 0.70
CA VAL A 302 -13.94 21.80 1.87
C VAL A 302 -14.04 23.30 1.56
N HIS A 303 -13.52 23.74 0.41
CA HIS A 303 -13.63 25.15 -0.02
C HIS A 303 -15.05 25.59 -0.38
N LEU A 304 -15.90 24.65 -0.78
CA LEU A 304 -17.30 24.91 -1.13
C LEU A 304 -18.27 24.69 0.04
N TYR A 305 -17.78 24.18 1.18
CA TYR A 305 -18.59 23.83 2.34
C TYR A 305 -19.33 25.05 2.89
N ARG A 306 -20.65 24.90 3.10
CA ARG A 306 -21.49 25.94 3.73
C ARG A 306 -22.31 25.31 4.85
N PRO A 307 -22.00 25.56 6.13
CA PRO A 307 -22.64 24.88 7.25
C PRO A 307 -24.15 25.17 7.34
N GLU A 308 -24.60 26.32 6.83
CA GLU A 308 -26.02 26.70 6.80
C GLU A 308 -26.87 25.91 5.78
N SER A 309 -26.24 25.20 4.84
CA SER A 309 -26.96 24.43 3.82
C SER A 309 -27.30 23.03 4.30
N ALA A 310 -28.57 22.64 4.19
CA ALA A 310 -29.01 21.28 4.51
C ALA A 310 -28.27 20.18 3.71
N PHE A 311 -27.84 20.49 2.47
CA PHE A 311 -27.04 19.57 1.66
C PHE A 311 -25.68 19.29 2.30
N TRP A 312 -24.94 20.35 2.65
CA TRP A 312 -23.60 20.24 3.24
C TRP A 312 -23.65 19.64 4.65
N ALA A 313 -24.64 20.00 5.47
CA ALA A 313 -24.83 19.40 6.78
C ALA A 313 -25.06 17.88 6.70
N LYS A 314 -25.88 17.42 5.75
CA LYS A 314 -26.11 15.99 5.53
C LYS A 314 -24.86 15.28 5.00
N LEU A 315 -24.13 15.89 4.08
CA LEU A 315 -22.90 15.31 3.54
C LEU A 315 -21.82 15.19 4.61
N ASP A 316 -21.67 16.20 5.47
CA ASP A 316 -20.72 16.20 6.58
C ASP A 316 -21.08 15.13 7.62
N GLN A 317 -22.37 14.92 7.89
CA GLN A 317 -22.82 13.80 8.72
C GLN A 317 -22.42 12.44 8.14
N ILE A 318 -22.53 12.25 6.81
CA ILE A 318 -22.08 11.02 6.12
C ILE A 318 -20.56 10.86 6.25
N LEU A 319 -19.81 11.95 6.13
CA LEU A 319 -18.36 11.98 6.26
C LEU A 319 -17.88 12.05 7.72
N SER A 320 -18.80 11.88 8.68
CA SER A 320 -18.53 11.93 10.13
C SER A 320 -17.75 13.19 10.52
N ILE A 321 -18.34 14.37 10.28
CA ILE A 321 -17.83 15.71 10.64
C ILE A 321 -16.50 16.13 9.98
N ARG A 322 -15.95 15.31 9.07
CA ARG A 322 -14.65 15.59 8.44
C ARG A 322 -14.66 16.87 7.61
N LEU A 323 -15.79 17.25 6.97
CA LEU A 323 -15.83 18.47 6.17
C LEU A 323 -15.85 19.71 7.04
N SER A 324 -16.63 19.72 8.14
CA SER A 324 -16.66 20.86 9.05
C SER A 324 -15.32 21.09 9.74
N VAL A 325 -14.70 20.04 10.29
CA VAL A 325 -13.37 20.12 10.92
C VAL A 325 -12.30 20.55 9.91
N SER A 326 -12.37 20.04 8.68
CA SER A 326 -11.46 20.45 7.60
C SER A 326 -11.66 21.91 7.16
N ALA A 327 -12.92 22.38 7.11
CA ALA A 327 -13.26 23.75 6.75
C ALA A 327 -12.77 24.74 7.83
N GLU A 328 -12.88 24.37 9.10
CA GLU A 328 -12.26 25.10 10.20
C GLU A 328 -10.74 25.17 10.04
N GLY A 329 -10.10 24.05 9.67
CA GLY A 329 -8.66 23.99 9.45
C GLY A 329 -8.18 24.99 8.40
N ILE A 330 -8.85 25.08 7.25
CA ILE A 330 -8.47 26.04 6.19
C ILE A 330 -8.85 27.50 6.52
N ALA A 331 -9.78 27.72 7.45
CA ALA A 331 -10.12 29.06 7.93
C ALA A 331 -9.05 29.60 8.89
N ASN A 332 -8.47 28.72 9.70
CA ASN A 332 -7.47 29.07 10.71
C ASN A 332 -6.02 29.00 10.19
N TYR A 333 -5.74 28.15 9.20
CA TYR A 333 -4.40 27.92 8.68
C TYR A 333 -4.36 28.14 7.17
N ALA A 334 -3.44 28.98 6.71
CA ALA A 334 -3.22 29.21 5.28
C ALA A 334 -2.37 28.09 4.67
N TYR A 335 -2.63 27.69 3.43
CA TYR A 335 -1.74 26.74 2.75
C TYR A 335 -0.30 27.25 2.62
N ARG A 336 0.66 26.38 2.93
CA ARG A 336 2.10 26.64 2.79
C ARG A 336 2.72 25.65 1.83
N PHE A 337 3.78 26.06 1.13
CA PHE A 337 4.43 25.17 0.16
C PHE A 337 5.14 23.98 0.84
N PHE A 338 5.80 24.21 1.99
CA PHE A 338 6.50 23.19 2.78
C PHE A 338 5.89 22.97 4.17
N GLY A 339 4.59 23.24 4.31
CA GLY A 339 3.84 22.93 5.52
C GLY A 339 4.02 23.93 6.64
N GLN A 340 3.44 23.60 7.78
CA GLN A 340 3.48 24.37 9.02
C GLN A 340 3.06 23.47 10.18
N HIS A 341 3.35 23.92 11.41
CA HIS A 341 2.78 23.31 12.59
C HIS A 341 1.29 23.64 12.68
N VAL A 342 0.46 22.61 12.89
CA VAL A 342 -0.99 22.71 13.12
C VAL A 342 -1.26 21.98 14.42
N GLU A 343 -1.82 22.69 15.40
CA GLU A 343 -2.15 22.08 16.69
C GLU A 343 -3.46 21.29 16.54
N GLU A 344 -3.38 19.98 16.74
CA GLU A 344 -4.53 19.07 16.63
C GLU A 344 -4.95 18.51 17.99
N PHE A 345 -6.26 18.41 18.21
CA PHE A 345 -6.90 17.89 19.41
C PHE A 345 -7.83 16.72 19.03
N GLY A 346 -7.31 15.50 19.09
CA GLY A 346 -8.05 14.26 18.82
C GLY A 346 -8.41 13.49 20.10
N ASN A 347 -9.29 12.49 19.95
CA ASN A 347 -9.73 11.59 21.02
C ASN A 347 -8.91 10.30 21.13
N GLY A 348 -7.77 10.19 20.44
CA GLY A 348 -6.91 9.02 20.52
C GLY A 348 -6.35 8.81 21.92
N ARG A 349 -6.20 7.55 22.35
CA ARG A 349 -5.65 7.13 23.66
C ARG A 349 -6.47 7.53 24.90
N SER A 350 -7.60 8.22 24.75
CA SER A 350 -8.44 8.66 25.87
C SER A 350 -9.93 8.60 25.53
N ILE A 351 -10.74 8.26 26.52
CA ILE A 351 -12.21 8.36 26.47
C ILE A 351 -12.74 9.69 27.00
N GLU A 352 -11.86 10.55 27.53
CA GLU A 352 -12.26 11.87 28.00
C GLU A 352 -12.66 12.75 26.82
N THR A 353 -13.91 13.23 26.86
CA THR A 353 -14.42 14.14 25.84
C THR A 353 -13.66 15.46 25.93
N ARG A 354 -12.94 15.83 24.86
CA ARG A 354 -12.34 17.16 24.78
C ARG A 354 -13.43 18.20 24.50
N GLU A 355 -13.31 19.38 25.12
CA GLU A 355 -14.24 20.49 24.88
C GLU A 355 -14.23 20.96 23.42
N HIS A 356 -13.10 20.80 22.74
CA HIS A 356 -12.90 21.15 21.34
C HIS A 356 -12.20 20.00 20.59
N TYR A 357 -12.90 19.37 19.65
CA TYR A 357 -12.31 18.36 18.75
C TYR A 357 -11.86 19.03 17.46
N PHE A 358 -10.56 18.92 17.14
CA PHE A 358 -10.00 19.44 15.90
C PHE A 358 -8.88 18.50 15.43
N PHE A 359 -9.20 17.62 14.48
CA PHE A 359 -8.27 16.61 13.99
C PHE A 359 -8.56 16.32 12.51
N ILE A 360 -7.55 16.44 11.65
CA ILE A 360 -7.74 16.38 10.19
C ILE A 360 -7.61 14.92 9.70
N ASP A 361 -8.72 14.20 9.76
CA ASP A 361 -8.90 12.81 9.31
C ASP A 361 -9.08 12.67 7.77
N ASP A 362 -8.27 13.38 6.98
CA ASP A 362 -8.16 13.22 5.52
C ASP A 362 -6.70 13.40 5.10
N SER A 363 -6.13 12.40 4.44
CA SER A 363 -4.71 12.42 4.07
C SER A 363 -4.40 13.56 3.10
N TYR A 364 -5.31 13.93 2.21
CA TYR A 364 -5.03 14.89 1.15
C TYR A 364 -4.95 16.32 1.69
N LEU A 365 -5.92 16.73 2.51
CA LEU A 365 -5.92 18.01 3.19
C LEU A 365 -4.85 18.06 4.27
N ARG A 366 -4.63 16.99 5.03
CA ARG A 366 -3.50 16.87 5.97
C ARG A 366 -2.18 17.14 5.27
N MET A 367 -1.92 16.48 4.14
CA MET A 367 -0.73 16.75 3.34
C MET A 367 -0.69 18.21 2.85
N ALA A 368 -1.80 18.76 2.34
CA ALA A 368 -1.82 20.13 1.84
C ALA A 368 -1.55 21.19 2.91
N LEU A 369 -2.13 21.00 4.11
CA LEU A 369 -2.21 22.01 5.16
C LEU A 369 -1.10 21.88 6.21
N ILE A 370 -0.78 20.65 6.63
CA ILE A 370 0.21 20.35 7.66
C ILE A 370 1.59 20.13 7.03
N TYR A 371 1.70 19.22 6.04
CA TYR A 371 3.00 18.86 5.45
C TYR A 371 3.43 19.78 4.30
N GLY A 372 2.46 20.44 3.66
CA GLY A 372 2.65 21.38 2.57
C GLY A 372 2.25 20.85 1.20
N ILE A 373 1.89 21.79 0.32
CA ILE A 373 1.49 21.51 -1.07
C ILE A 373 2.56 20.70 -1.82
N ALA A 374 3.84 20.93 -1.54
CA ALA A 374 4.93 20.17 -2.17
C ALA A 374 4.83 18.67 -1.86
N ILE A 375 4.56 18.31 -0.60
CA ILE A 375 4.39 16.90 -0.19
C ILE A 375 3.16 16.29 -0.85
N LEU A 376 2.03 17.00 -0.87
CA LEU A 376 0.84 16.53 -1.57
C LEU A 376 1.15 16.19 -3.03
N ILE A 377 1.77 17.11 -3.78
CA ILE A 377 2.09 16.90 -5.20
C ILE A 377 3.02 15.70 -5.38
N VAL A 378 4.10 15.62 -4.60
CA VAL A 378 5.07 14.52 -4.67
C VAL A 378 4.39 13.18 -4.41
N VAL A 379 3.60 13.08 -3.34
CA VAL A 379 2.92 11.82 -2.96
C VAL A 379 1.85 11.42 -3.98
N LEU A 380 1.09 12.35 -4.54
CA LEU A 380 0.13 12.05 -5.61
C LEU A 380 0.83 11.48 -6.84
N ILE A 381 1.95 12.07 -7.26
CA ILE A 381 2.77 11.56 -8.36
C ILE A 381 3.31 10.17 -8.03
N MET A 382 3.80 9.95 -6.81
CA MET A 382 4.28 8.64 -6.37
C MET A 382 3.19 7.57 -6.45
N MET A 383 1.99 7.85 -5.95
CA MET A 383 0.85 6.92 -5.99
C MET A 383 0.49 6.55 -7.44
N ILE A 384 0.49 7.54 -8.35
CA ILE A 384 0.29 7.31 -9.80
C ILE A 384 1.40 6.41 -10.36
N ILE A 385 2.67 6.68 -10.05
CA ILE A 385 3.81 5.88 -10.52
C ILE A 385 3.67 4.43 -10.04
N ILE A 386 3.39 4.21 -8.76
CA ILE A 386 3.27 2.87 -8.17
C ILE A 386 2.11 2.10 -8.82
N ALA A 387 0.95 2.74 -9.01
CA ALA A 387 -0.18 2.12 -9.69
C ALA A 387 0.14 1.78 -11.16
N ASN A 388 0.85 2.65 -11.88
CA ASN A 388 1.31 2.36 -13.25
C ASN A 388 2.36 1.24 -13.28
N ARG A 389 3.25 1.15 -12.30
CA ARG A 389 4.16 0.01 -12.13
C ARG A 389 3.35 -1.27 -11.89
N ALA A 390 2.32 -1.24 -11.05
CA ALA A 390 1.45 -2.41 -10.85
C ALA A 390 0.81 -2.91 -12.15
N VAL A 391 0.36 -2.01 -13.04
CA VAL A 391 -0.13 -2.38 -14.39
C VAL A 391 0.99 -2.98 -15.24
N ARG A 392 2.16 -2.33 -15.28
CA ARG A 392 3.31 -2.76 -16.09
C ARG A 392 3.82 -4.16 -15.69
N TYR A 393 3.91 -4.43 -14.40
CA TYR A 393 4.35 -5.73 -13.86
C TYR A 393 3.20 -6.74 -13.73
N GLN A 394 2.01 -6.42 -14.26
CA GLN A 394 0.79 -7.26 -14.18
C GLN A 394 0.44 -7.72 -12.75
N ARG A 395 0.73 -6.87 -11.75
CA ARG A 395 0.36 -7.09 -10.35
C ARG A 395 -1.07 -6.58 -10.13
N CYS A 396 -2.05 -7.33 -10.64
CA CYS A 396 -3.47 -6.92 -10.64
C CYS A 396 -4.01 -6.62 -9.22
N MET A 397 -3.61 -7.41 -8.22
CA MET A 397 -4.06 -7.18 -6.84
C MET A 397 -3.44 -5.89 -6.25
N LEU A 398 -2.17 -5.61 -6.56
CA LEU A 398 -1.53 -4.36 -6.15
C LEU A 398 -2.20 -3.15 -6.82
N TYR A 399 -2.55 -3.26 -8.09
CA TYR A 399 -3.29 -2.21 -8.78
C TYR A 399 -4.62 -1.89 -8.09
N LEU A 400 -5.40 -2.92 -7.75
CA LEU A 400 -6.62 -2.76 -6.95
C LEU A 400 -6.35 -2.13 -5.58
N ALA A 401 -5.31 -2.60 -4.87
CA ALA A 401 -4.92 -2.05 -3.58
C ALA A 401 -4.60 -0.55 -3.66
N MET A 402 -3.88 -0.09 -4.68
CA MET A 402 -3.58 1.33 -4.87
C MET A 402 -4.84 2.19 -5.06
N LEU A 403 -5.84 1.69 -5.80
CA LEU A 403 -7.12 2.39 -5.96
C LEU A 403 -7.90 2.46 -4.65
N LEU A 404 -7.90 1.37 -3.88
CA LEU A 404 -8.58 1.30 -2.59
C LEU A 404 -7.89 2.15 -1.53
N ILE A 405 -6.56 2.22 -1.52
CA ILE A 405 -5.79 3.09 -0.63
C ILE A 405 -6.08 4.56 -0.97
N ALA A 406 -6.16 4.91 -2.26
CA ALA A 406 -6.55 6.26 -2.67
C ALA A 406 -7.94 6.66 -2.15
N LEU A 407 -8.90 5.73 -2.17
CA LEU A 407 -10.22 5.94 -1.57
C LEU A 407 -10.19 5.92 -0.04
N HIS A 408 -9.39 5.04 0.58
CA HIS A 408 -9.28 4.94 2.03
C HIS A 408 -8.74 6.25 2.62
N CYS A 409 -7.73 6.82 1.98
CA CYS A 409 -7.08 8.07 2.39
C CYS A 409 -7.94 9.33 2.20
N PHE A 410 -9.11 9.22 1.55
CA PHE A 410 -10.12 10.28 1.45
C PHE A 410 -10.90 10.49 2.76
N MET A 411 -10.83 9.53 3.69
CA MET A 411 -11.50 9.60 5.00
C MET A 411 -10.59 9.19 6.15
N GLU A 412 -9.31 8.96 5.90
CA GLU A 412 -8.32 8.61 6.92
C GLU A 412 -6.98 9.23 6.55
N GLN A 413 -6.13 9.47 7.55
CA GLN A 413 -4.85 10.17 7.41
C GLN A 413 -3.63 9.29 7.08
N HIS A 414 -3.83 7.98 7.05
CA HIS A 414 -2.76 6.97 7.08
C HIS A 414 -1.95 6.80 5.78
N MET A 415 -1.89 7.81 4.89
CA MET A 415 -1.17 7.72 3.62
C MET A 415 0.36 7.54 3.82
N LEU A 416 0.96 8.27 4.77
CA LEU A 416 2.42 8.32 4.98
C LEU A 416 2.90 7.61 6.25
N GLU A 417 1.99 7.12 7.08
CA GLU A 417 2.31 6.51 8.37
C GLU A 417 2.75 5.04 8.17
N MET A 418 3.97 4.71 8.60
CA MET A 418 4.54 3.36 8.41
C MET A 418 3.85 2.28 9.24
N ALA A 419 3.14 2.67 10.31
CA ALA A 419 2.24 1.78 11.06
C ALA A 419 1.14 1.17 10.17
N PHE A 420 0.77 1.84 9.08
CA PHE A 420 -0.38 1.49 8.25
C PHE A 420 0.02 1.20 6.81
N ASN A 421 0.72 2.11 6.12
CA ASN A 421 0.82 2.05 4.67
C ASN A 421 2.24 1.73 4.15
N PRO A 422 2.56 0.44 3.88
CA PRO A 422 3.85 0.07 3.29
C PRO A 422 3.93 0.36 1.79
N PHE A 423 2.82 0.69 1.12
CA PHE A 423 2.74 0.67 -0.34
C PHE A 423 3.49 1.82 -1.01
N ILE A 424 3.71 2.94 -0.30
CA ILE A 424 4.50 4.07 -0.81
C ILE A 424 5.94 3.69 -1.13
N LEU A 425 6.46 2.64 -0.47
CA LEU A 425 7.80 2.09 -0.71
C LEU A 425 7.91 1.39 -2.09
N GLY A 426 6.78 1.13 -2.75
CA GLY A 426 6.73 0.60 -4.11
C GLY A 426 7.32 1.54 -5.18
N MET A 427 7.63 2.81 -4.84
CA MET A 427 8.17 3.78 -5.79
C MET A 427 9.51 3.33 -6.39
N PHE A 428 10.45 2.89 -5.56
CA PHE A 428 11.79 2.46 -5.97
C PHE A 428 12.08 0.97 -5.71
N ALA A 429 11.17 0.25 -5.06
CA ALA A 429 11.31 -1.19 -4.80
C ALA A 429 11.39 -2.00 -6.09
N ASP A 430 11.95 -3.21 -6.01
CA ASP A 430 11.88 -4.18 -7.09
C ASP A 430 10.47 -4.82 -7.15
N MET A 431 9.82 -4.64 -8.29
CA MET A 431 8.45 -5.08 -8.55
C MET A 431 8.40 -6.40 -9.31
N ASN A 432 9.54 -6.99 -9.66
CA ASN A 432 9.60 -8.33 -10.24
C ASN A 432 8.95 -9.34 -9.30
N TRP A 433 8.30 -10.35 -9.87
CA TRP A 433 7.69 -11.45 -9.14
C TRP A 433 7.79 -12.72 -9.98
N GLU A 434 7.97 -13.84 -9.29
CA GLU A 434 7.98 -15.16 -9.90
C GLU A 434 6.73 -15.93 -9.48
N ARG A 435 6.03 -16.52 -10.46
CA ARG A 435 4.96 -17.46 -10.17
C ARG A 435 5.58 -18.83 -9.94
N LYS A 436 5.61 -19.31 -8.69
CA LYS A 436 5.87 -20.74 -8.45
C LYS A 436 4.69 -21.54 -8.98
N ILE A 437 4.82 -22.08 -10.19
CA ILE A 437 3.86 -23.03 -10.75
C ILE A 437 4.15 -24.36 -10.06
N HIS A 438 3.34 -24.74 -9.08
CA HIS A 438 3.33 -26.13 -8.62
C HIS A 438 2.78 -26.97 -9.77
N GLN A 439 3.66 -27.69 -10.47
CA GLN A 439 3.25 -28.81 -11.30
C GLN A 439 2.51 -29.78 -10.39
N LYS A 440 1.24 -30.04 -10.71
CA LYS A 440 0.41 -31.04 -10.04
C LYS A 440 0.66 -32.40 -10.65
#